data_AF-A0A0C2MZW4-F1
#
_entry.id   AF-A0A0C2MZW4-F1
#
_cell.length_a   1.000
_cell.length_b   1.000
_cell.length_c   1.000
_cell.angle_alpha   90.00
_cell.angle_beta   90.00
_cell.angle_gamma   90.00
#
_symmetry.space_group_name_H-M   'P 1'
#
loop_
_entity.id
_entity.type
_entity.pdbx_description
1 polymer ?
#
loop_
_entity_poly.entity_id
_entity_poly.type
_entity_poly.pdbx_seq_one_letter_code
_entity_poly.pdbx_strand_id
1 'polypeptide(L)'
;MNRLFPLPLRKQIENALKNESYIIGSVLANGLNTNDVENAILYETIKESCAMLYFSVGFFPKAYEIFKELKTDILSVADLFPNINLRGFSPKTDLRARCKFKKKILKGGELESAINCFIDYLSDLRMSALNKNPEDYQFIVITNLLVKCYVINNPKIIIPIMSLPNTPRLVDEFEDIFKEHQLYEELAYFYLTRQLHHKGMLIIYSSN
;
A
#
# COMPACT_ATOMS: atom_id res chain seq x y z
N MET A 1 -30.15 -36.12 -24.08
CA MET A 1 -29.15 -35.79 -23.05
C MET A 1 -28.17 -34.78 -23.64
N ASN A 2 -28.31 -33.49 -23.36
CA ASN A 2 -27.36 -32.48 -23.83
C ASN A 2 -26.07 -32.60 -23.00
N ARG A 3 -24.97 -33.01 -23.63
CA ARG A 3 -23.64 -32.90 -23.05
C ARG A 3 -23.31 -31.41 -22.93
N LEU A 4 -23.36 -30.88 -21.71
CA LEU A 4 -22.78 -29.57 -21.40
C LEU A 4 -21.27 -29.73 -21.55
N PHE A 5 -20.72 -29.29 -22.68
CA PHE A 5 -19.27 -29.14 -22.81
C PHE A 5 -18.84 -28.03 -21.84
N PRO A 6 -17.78 -28.25 -21.04
CA PRO A 6 -17.27 -27.19 -20.18
C PRO A 6 -16.89 -26.00 -21.05
N LEU A 7 -17.42 -24.82 -20.72
CA LEU A 7 -17.04 -23.57 -21.37
C LEU A 7 -15.51 -23.44 -21.36
N PRO A 8 -14.87 -22.93 -22.43
CA PRO A 8 -13.43 -22.67 -22.41
C PRO A 8 -13.06 -21.81 -21.20
N LEU A 9 -11.92 -22.12 -20.55
CA LEU A 9 -11.51 -21.47 -19.29
C LEU A 9 -11.56 -19.94 -19.37
N ARG A 10 -11.04 -19.37 -20.47
CA ARG A 10 -11.11 -17.93 -20.73
C ARG A 10 -12.54 -17.37 -20.69
N LYS A 11 -13.49 -18.03 -21.38
CA LYS A 11 -14.90 -17.64 -21.35
C LYS A 11 -15.53 -17.79 -19.98
N GLN A 12 -15.08 -18.75 -19.16
CA GLN A 12 -15.54 -18.88 -17.78
C GLN A 12 -15.11 -17.66 -16.94
N ILE A 13 -13.87 -17.19 -17.12
CA ILE A 13 -13.33 -16.03 -16.40
C ILE A 13 -13.97 -14.73 -16.88
N GLU A 14 -14.17 -14.57 -18.19
CA GLU A 14 -14.92 -13.43 -18.76
C GLU A 14 -16.35 -13.37 -18.22
N ASN A 15 -17.02 -14.53 -18.10
CA ASN A 15 -18.35 -14.61 -17.47
C ASN A 15 -18.27 -14.28 -15.97
N ALA A 16 -17.22 -14.69 -15.27
CA ALA A 16 -17.02 -14.34 -13.87
C ALA A 16 -16.84 -12.82 -13.68
N LEU A 17 -16.09 -12.15 -14.56
CA LEU A 17 -15.99 -10.68 -14.58
C LEU A 17 -17.35 -10.02 -14.81
N LYS A 18 -18.11 -10.52 -15.78
CA LYS A 18 -19.44 -9.98 -16.12
C LYS A 18 -20.43 -10.11 -14.97
N ASN A 19 -20.39 -11.22 -14.26
CA ASN A 19 -21.30 -11.54 -13.15
C ASN A 19 -20.75 -11.11 -11.78
N GLU A 20 -19.62 -10.40 -11.74
CA GLU A 20 -18.97 -9.93 -10.51
C GLU A 20 -18.54 -11.07 -9.54
N SER A 21 -18.37 -12.28 -10.07
CA SER A 21 -17.88 -13.46 -9.35
C SER A 21 -16.35 -13.48 -9.24
N TYR A 22 -15.78 -12.40 -8.72
CA TYR A 22 -14.34 -12.13 -8.78
C TYR A 22 -13.47 -13.17 -8.06
N ILE A 23 -13.96 -13.72 -6.94
CA ILE A 23 -13.24 -14.76 -6.18
C ILE A 23 -13.07 -16.02 -7.02
N ILE A 24 -14.16 -16.53 -7.60
CA ILE A 24 -14.13 -17.74 -8.44
C ILE A 24 -13.29 -17.47 -9.69
N GLY A 25 -13.49 -16.33 -10.34
CA GLY A 25 -12.70 -15.96 -11.52
C GLY A 25 -11.20 -15.89 -11.23
N SER A 26 -10.80 -15.35 -10.06
CA SER A 26 -9.41 -15.27 -9.63
C SER A 26 -8.78 -16.65 -9.42
N VAL A 27 -9.53 -17.60 -8.84
CA VAL A 27 -9.07 -18.99 -8.69
C VAL A 27 -8.92 -19.66 -10.07
N LEU A 28 -9.89 -19.47 -10.97
CA LEU A 28 -9.85 -20.01 -12.33
C LEU A 28 -8.67 -19.44 -13.13
N ALA A 29 -8.35 -18.16 -12.93
CA ALA A 29 -7.27 -17.47 -13.64
C ALA A 29 -5.88 -18.09 -13.40
N ASN A 30 -5.66 -18.80 -12.28
CA ASN A 30 -4.42 -19.53 -12.04
C ASN A 30 -4.14 -20.62 -13.09
N GLY A 31 -5.16 -21.07 -13.82
CA GLY A 31 -5.02 -22.04 -14.92
C GLY A 31 -4.74 -21.41 -16.29
N LEU A 32 -4.68 -20.07 -16.40
CA LEU A 32 -4.38 -19.39 -17.66
C LEU A 32 -2.90 -19.47 -18.00
N ASN A 33 -2.59 -19.61 -19.29
CA ASN A 33 -1.22 -19.45 -19.79
C ASN A 33 -0.92 -17.95 -19.94
N THR A 34 -0.22 -17.38 -18.98
CA THR A 34 0.15 -15.94 -18.94
C THR A 34 1.25 -15.55 -19.92
N ASN A 35 1.82 -16.49 -20.69
CA ASN A 35 2.68 -16.14 -21.83
C ASN A 35 1.88 -15.57 -23.01
N ASP A 36 0.58 -15.86 -23.07
CA ASP A 36 -0.34 -15.23 -24.01
C ASP A 36 -0.77 -13.85 -23.46
N VAL A 37 -0.62 -12.81 -24.27
CA VAL A 37 -0.84 -11.42 -23.83
C VAL A 37 -2.29 -11.18 -23.40
N GLU A 38 -3.26 -11.75 -24.11
CA GLU A 38 -4.68 -11.55 -23.78
C GLU A 38 -5.05 -12.27 -22.48
N ASN A 39 -4.51 -13.48 -22.27
CA ASN A 39 -4.67 -14.21 -21.02
C ASN A 39 -3.96 -13.50 -19.86
N ALA A 40 -2.80 -12.88 -20.08
CA ALA A 40 -2.11 -12.09 -19.06
C ALA A 40 -2.96 -10.88 -18.62
N ILE A 41 -3.51 -10.13 -19.58
CA ILE A 41 -4.42 -9.01 -19.30
C ILE A 41 -5.67 -9.50 -18.53
N LEU A 42 -6.26 -10.61 -18.96
CA LEU A 42 -7.44 -11.17 -18.30
C LEU A 42 -7.12 -11.61 -16.86
N TYR A 43 -5.99 -12.28 -16.67
CA TYR A 43 -5.48 -12.71 -15.37
C TYR A 43 -5.27 -11.52 -14.43
N GLU A 44 -4.59 -10.47 -14.88
CA GLU A 44 -4.38 -9.25 -14.07
C GLU A 44 -5.71 -8.59 -13.72
N THR A 45 -6.61 -8.43 -14.69
CA THR A 45 -7.90 -7.76 -14.51
C THR A 45 -8.78 -8.45 -13.45
N ILE A 46 -8.91 -9.77 -13.52
CA ILE A 46 -9.76 -10.54 -12.58
C ILE A 46 -9.13 -10.61 -11.18
N LYS A 47 -7.80 -10.75 -11.11
CA LYS A 47 -7.05 -10.75 -9.84
C LYS A 47 -7.14 -9.40 -9.14
N GLU A 48 -6.93 -8.30 -9.86
CA GLU A 48 -7.06 -6.94 -9.31
C GLU A 48 -8.49 -6.68 -8.83
N SER A 49 -9.50 -7.05 -9.62
CA SER A 49 -10.91 -6.95 -9.21
C SER A 49 -11.19 -7.76 -7.93
N CYS A 50 -10.58 -8.93 -7.79
CA CYS A 50 -10.69 -9.76 -6.58
C CYS A 50 -9.97 -9.14 -5.37
N ALA A 51 -8.77 -8.58 -5.56
CA ALA A 51 -8.04 -7.87 -4.51
C ALA A 51 -8.85 -6.68 -3.99
N MET A 52 -9.43 -5.91 -4.91
CA MET A 52 -10.27 -4.75 -4.59
C MET A 52 -11.59 -5.15 -3.92
N LEU A 53 -12.18 -6.29 -4.29
CA LEU A 53 -13.31 -6.87 -3.55
C LEU A 53 -12.89 -7.16 -2.11
N TYR A 54 -11.80 -7.91 -1.89
CA TYR A 54 -11.32 -8.24 -0.55
C TYR A 54 -11.03 -6.99 0.29
N PHE A 55 -10.39 -5.99 -0.32
CA PHE A 55 -10.13 -4.71 0.33
C PHE A 55 -11.44 -4.01 0.74
N SER A 56 -12.43 -3.98 -0.15
CA SER A 56 -13.73 -3.34 0.12
C SER A 56 -14.51 -4.02 1.25
N VAL A 57 -14.44 -5.34 1.37
CA VAL A 57 -15.11 -6.09 2.44
C VAL A 57 -14.29 -6.14 3.74
N GLY A 58 -13.11 -5.52 3.78
CA GLY A 58 -12.25 -5.46 4.96
C GLY A 58 -11.37 -6.69 5.17
N PHE A 59 -11.29 -7.60 4.19
CA PHE A 59 -10.41 -8.77 4.27
C PHE A 59 -9.01 -8.44 3.72
N PHE A 60 -8.35 -7.48 4.39
CA PHE A 60 -7.09 -6.88 3.93
C PHE A 60 -5.95 -7.87 3.68
N PRO A 61 -5.70 -8.91 4.51
CA PRO A 61 -4.60 -9.85 4.26
C PRO A 61 -4.66 -10.50 2.87
N LYS A 62 -5.85 -10.93 2.43
CA LYS A 62 -6.05 -11.52 1.10
C LYS A 62 -5.92 -10.52 -0.03
N ALA A 63 -6.33 -9.26 0.19
CA ALA A 63 -6.10 -8.21 -0.78
C ALA A 63 -4.58 -8.00 -1.02
N TYR A 64 -3.78 -7.93 0.05
CA TYR A 64 -2.33 -7.73 -0.05
C TYR A 64 -1.58 -8.92 -0.63
N GLU A 65 -2.01 -10.15 -0.36
CA GLU A 65 -1.46 -11.34 -1.02
C GLU A 65 -1.55 -11.20 -2.55
N ILE A 66 -2.71 -10.76 -3.05
CA ILE A 66 -2.92 -10.57 -4.49
C ILE A 66 -2.14 -9.35 -5.02
N PHE A 67 -2.11 -8.22 -4.30
CA PHE A 67 -1.29 -7.07 -4.71
C PHE A 67 0.20 -7.42 -4.80
N LYS A 68 0.69 -8.29 -3.90
CA LYS A 68 2.06 -8.84 -3.91
C LYS A 68 2.26 -9.75 -5.12
N GLU A 69 1.33 -10.67 -5.38
CA GLU A 69 1.33 -11.58 -6.54
C GLU A 69 1.43 -10.80 -7.86
N LEU A 70 0.59 -9.77 -8.02
CA LEU A 70 0.54 -8.90 -9.20
C LEU A 70 1.69 -7.88 -9.27
N LYS A 71 2.53 -7.77 -8.24
CA LYS A 71 3.55 -6.71 -8.11
C LYS A 71 2.95 -5.32 -8.34
N THR A 72 1.77 -5.09 -7.76
CA THR A 72 1.04 -3.84 -7.91
C THR A 72 1.89 -2.67 -7.41
N ASP A 73 1.82 -1.55 -8.10
CA ASP A 73 2.52 -0.33 -7.71
C ASP A 73 2.09 0.11 -6.29
N ILE A 74 3.07 0.29 -5.41
CA ILE A 74 2.84 0.53 -3.98
C ILE A 74 2.12 1.86 -3.74
N LEU A 75 2.43 2.87 -4.54
CA LEU A 75 1.74 4.17 -4.48
C LEU A 75 0.28 4.04 -4.89
N SER A 76 -0.03 3.16 -5.85
CA SER A 76 -1.39 2.85 -6.26
C SER A 76 -2.18 2.15 -5.15
N VAL A 77 -1.53 1.29 -4.37
CA VAL A 77 -2.11 0.68 -3.15
C VAL A 77 -2.26 1.71 -2.03
N ALA A 78 -1.27 2.58 -1.83
CA ALA A 78 -1.31 3.65 -0.83
C ALA A 78 -2.46 4.64 -1.08
N ASP A 79 -2.82 4.90 -2.34
CA ASP A 79 -3.95 5.77 -2.69
C ASP A 79 -5.30 5.25 -2.19
N LEU A 80 -5.41 3.95 -1.89
CA LEU A 80 -6.61 3.36 -1.29
C LEU A 80 -6.90 3.91 0.11
N PHE A 81 -5.92 4.50 0.79
CA PHE A 81 -6.02 5.02 2.14
C PHE A 81 -6.27 6.53 2.18
N PRO A 82 -7.04 7.03 3.16
CA PRO A 82 -7.03 8.45 3.46
C PRO A 82 -5.68 8.87 4.04
N ASN A 83 -5.15 10.01 3.60
CA ASN A 83 -4.00 10.70 4.19
C ASN A 83 -2.67 9.92 4.25
N ILE A 84 -2.49 8.83 3.49
CA ILE A 84 -1.23 8.05 3.42
C ILE A 84 -0.34 8.45 2.22
N ASN A 85 -0.90 9.12 1.20
CA ASN A 85 -0.18 9.50 -0.01
C ASN A 85 1.03 10.42 0.26
N LEU A 86 2.16 10.15 -0.41
CA LEU A 86 3.37 10.97 -0.29
C LEU A 86 3.36 12.15 -1.27
N ARG A 87 3.86 13.32 -0.84
CA ARG A 87 3.94 14.51 -1.70
C ARG A 87 5.04 14.33 -2.75
N GLY A 88 4.74 14.69 -3.99
CA GLY A 88 5.68 14.56 -5.11
C GLY A 88 5.81 13.14 -5.67
N PHE A 89 5.04 12.17 -5.14
CA PHE A 89 4.96 10.81 -5.67
C PHE A 89 3.55 10.58 -6.19
N SER A 90 3.42 10.09 -7.41
CA SER A 90 2.12 9.78 -8.03
C SER A 90 1.99 8.29 -8.30
N PRO A 91 0.81 7.70 -8.04
CA PRO A 91 0.56 6.32 -8.41
C PRO A 91 0.66 6.15 -9.91
N LYS A 92 1.19 5.01 -10.35
CA LYS A 92 1.20 4.66 -11.79
C LYS A 92 -0.20 4.38 -12.31
N THR A 93 -1.07 3.88 -11.44
CA THR A 93 -2.41 3.51 -11.82
C THR A 93 -3.43 3.84 -10.76
N ASP A 94 -4.59 4.32 -11.20
CA ASP A 94 -5.75 4.49 -10.32
C ASP A 94 -6.51 3.16 -10.19
N LEU A 95 -6.21 2.41 -9.11
CA LEU A 95 -6.90 1.15 -8.79
C LEU A 95 -8.41 1.35 -8.57
N ARG A 96 -8.83 2.54 -8.11
CA ARG A 96 -10.23 2.84 -7.83
C ARG A 96 -11.01 3.05 -9.12
N ALA A 97 -10.43 3.75 -10.09
CA ALA A 97 -11.08 3.98 -11.39
C ALA A 97 -11.28 2.68 -12.18
N ARG A 98 -10.39 1.70 -12.01
CA ARG A 98 -10.48 0.40 -12.69
C ARG A 98 -11.48 -0.56 -12.07
N CYS A 99 -11.98 -0.25 -10.88
CA CYS A 99 -12.91 -1.10 -10.15
C CYS A 99 -14.30 -0.50 -10.06
N LYS A 100 -15.32 -1.36 -10.18
CA LYS A 100 -16.74 -0.96 -10.06
C LYS A 100 -17.19 -0.77 -8.61
N PHE A 101 -16.33 -1.02 -7.63
CA PHE A 101 -16.69 -0.93 -6.22
C PHE A 101 -16.88 0.52 -5.80
N LYS A 102 -17.93 0.78 -5.01
CA LYS A 102 -18.11 2.08 -4.38
C LYS A 102 -16.89 2.39 -3.52
N LYS A 103 -16.41 3.64 -3.59
CA LYS A 103 -15.29 4.13 -2.78
C LYS A 103 -15.58 3.89 -1.30
N LYS A 104 -14.96 2.86 -0.72
CA LYS A 104 -15.00 2.63 0.73
C LYS A 104 -14.20 3.73 1.41
N ILE A 105 -14.82 4.44 2.33
CA ILE A 105 -14.15 5.44 3.16
C ILE A 105 -13.74 4.73 4.44
N LEU A 106 -12.48 4.34 4.53
CA LEU A 106 -11.91 3.71 5.73
C LEU A 106 -11.90 4.73 6.88
N LYS A 107 -12.40 4.33 8.05
CA LYS A 107 -12.42 5.16 9.28
C LYS A 107 -12.30 4.28 10.53
N GLY A 108 -11.82 4.87 11.64
CA GLY A 108 -11.72 4.20 12.94
C GLY A 108 -10.96 2.86 12.86
N GLY A 109 -11.44 1.85 13.58
CA GLY A 109 -10.78 0.55 13.65
C GLY A 109 -10.60 -0.17 12.30
N GLU A 110 -11.45 0.07 11.29
CA GLU A 110 -11.21 -0.47 9.95
C GLU A 110 -9.97 0.13 9.30
N LEU A 111 -9.77 1.44 9.47
CA LEU A 111 -8.58 2.13 8.96
C LEU A 111 -7.32 1.63 9.67
N GLU A 112 -7.37 1.50 11.00
CA GLU A 112 -6.26 1.01 11.81
C GLU A 112 -5.87 -0.42 11.41
N SER A 113 -6.85 -1.30 11.22
CA SER A 113 -6.64 -2.68 10.75
C SER A 113 -6.03 -2.72 9.35
N ALA A 114 -6.56 -1.90 8.42
CA ALA A 114 -6.06 -1.82 7.06
C ALA A 114 -4.61 -1.32 7.00
N ILE A 115 -4.26 -0.32 7.82
CA ILE A 115 -2.91 0.23 7.94
C ILE A 115 -1.96 -0.78 8.58
N ASN A 116 -2.38 -1.53 9.61
CA ASN A 116 -1.55 -2.57 10.20
C ASN A 116 -1.19 -3.66 9.18
N CYS A 117 -2.16 -4.16 8.42
CA CYS A 117 -1.87 -5.10 7.34
C CYS A 117 -1.02 -4.47 6.23
N PHE A 118 -1.17 -3.16 5.98
CA PHE A 118 -0.31 -2.44 5.02
C PHE A 118 1.14 -2.35 5.50
N ILE A 119 1.35 -2.11 6.80
CA ILE A 119 2.67 -2.10 7.44
C ILE A 119 3.34 -3.46 7.25
N ASP A 120 2.62 -4.57 7.47
CA ASP A 120 3.16 -5.91 7.25
C ASP A 120 3.57 -6.11 5.79
N TYR A 121 2.70 -5.72 4.85
CA TYR A 121 2.96 -5.77 3.41
C TYR A 121 4.19 -4.94 3.01
N LEU A 122 4.31 -3.70 3.50
CA LEU A 122 5.44 -2.82 3.23
C LEU A 122 6.73 -3.35 3.88
N SER A 123 6.64 -3.96 5.05
CA SER A 123 7.79 -4.54 5.77
C SER A 123 8.36 -5.73 5.00
N ASP A 124 7.50 -6.61 4.49
CA ASP A 124 7.86 -7.70 3.58
C ASP A 124 8.60 -7.19 2.34
N LEU A 125 8.04 -6.15 1.70
CA LEU A 125 8.65 -5.55 0.52
C LEU A 125 10.00 -4.90 0.86
N ARG A 126 10.09 -4.20 1.98
CA ARG A 126 11.34 -3.60 2.46
C ARG A 126 12.40 -4.66 2.68
N MET A 127 12.08 -5.77 3.34
CA MET A 127 13.00 -6.88 3.56
C MET A 127 13.55 -7.44 2.25
N SER A 128 12.68 -7.60 1.24
CA SER A 128 13.10 -8.04 -0.10
C SER A 128 14.00 -7.02 -0.83
N ALA A 129 13.95 -5.74 -0.42
CA ALA A 129 14.73 -4.66 -0.99
C ALA A 129 16.00 -4.30 -0.19
N LEU A 130 16.26 -4.94 0.96
CA LEU A 130 17.39 -4.59 1.85
C LEU A 130 18.78 -4.73 1.19
N ASN A 131 18.91 -5.63 0.22
CA ASN A 131 20.17 -5.83 -0.51
C ASN A 131 20.33 -4.87 -1.70
N LYS A 132 19.34 -4.00 -1.96
CA LYS A 132 19.38 -3.02 -3.04
C LYS A 132 19.98 -1.71 -2.54
N ASN A 133 20.45 -0.88 -3.47
CA ASN A 133 21.00 0.43 -3.15
C ASN A 133 19.96 1.25 -2.35
N PRO A 134 20.29 1.84 -1.19
CA PRO A 134 19.37 2.68 -0.41
C PRO A 134 18.92 3.95 -1.15
N GLU A 135 19.55 4.30 -2.27
CA GLU A 135 19.09 5.33 -3.20
C GLU A 135 18.05 4.84 -4.22
N ASP A 136 17.73 3.54 -4.21
CA ASP A 136 16.67 2.98 -5.03
C ASP A 136 15.34 3.68 -4.67
N TYR A 137 14.70 4.22 -5.70
CA TYR A 137 13.39 4.86 -5.62
C TYR A 137 12.38 3.98 -4.85
N GLN A 138 12.39 2.66 -5.06
CA GLN A 138 11.49 1.75 -4.35
C GLN A 138 11.74 1.75 -2.84
N PHE A 139 13.02 1.73 -2.44
CA PHE A 139 13.41 1.73 -1.04
C PHE A 139 13.00 3.03 -0.33
N ILE A 140 13.16 4.16 -1.02
CA ILE A 140 12.73 5.48 -0.54
C ILE A 140 11.22 5.51 -0.35
N VAL A 141 10.43 5.13 -1.37
CA VAL A 141 8.97 5.13 -1.30
C VAL A 141 8.46 4.24 -0.16
N ILE A 142 8.95 3.00 -0.06
CA ILE A 142 8.56 2.05 1.00
C ILE A 142 8.90 2.63 2.38
N THR A 143 10.10 3.18 2.55
CA THR A 143 10.54 3.74 3.83
C THR A 143 9.68 4.91 4.29
N ASN A 144 9.38 5.85 3.40
CA ASN A 144 8.54 7.00 3.75
C ASN A 144 7.08 6.55 4.03
N LEU A 145 6.52 5.64 3.24
CA LEU A 145 5.17 5.11 3.49
C LEU A 145 5.08 4.39 4.84
N LEU A 146 6.07 3.57 5.19
CA LEU A 146 6.13 2.88 6.49
C LEU A 146 6.09 3.89 7.64
N VAL A 147 6.98 4.89 7.62
CA VAL A 147 7.02 5.90 8.70
C VAL A 147 5.69 6.63 8.79
N LYS A 148 5.11 7.02 7.66
CA LYS A 148 3.81 7.70 7.63
C LYS A 148 2.68 6.84 8.23
N CYS A 149 2.66 5.54 7.91
CA CYS A 149 1.73 4.58 8.52
C CYS A 149 1.93 4.50 10.04
N TYR A 150 3.17 4.50 10.52
CA TYR A 150 3.45 4.50 11.95
C TYR A 150 3.07 5.81 12.64
N VAL A 151 3.28 6.97 12.01
CA VAL A 151 2.80 8.24 12.58
C VAL A 151 1.30 8.22 12.81
N ILE A 152 0.55 7.71 11.83
CA ILE A 152 -0.91 7.70 11.89
C ILE A 152 -1.44 6.63 12.87
N ASN A 153 -0.81 5.45 12.95
CA ASN A 153 -1.39 4.30 13.64
C ASN A 153 -0.70 3.91 14.96
N ASN A 154 0.60 4.17 15.09
CA ASN A 154 1.38 3.80 16.28
C ASN A 154 2.61 4.71 16.46
N PRO A 155 2.43 5.93 16.99
CA PRO A 155 3.52 6.90 17.05
C PRO A 155 4.65 6.49 18.00
N LYS A 156 4.38 5.60 18.95
CA LYS A 156 5.35 5.14 19.98
C LYS A 156 6.58 4.45 19.39
N ILE A 157 6.50 3.94 18.17
CA ILE A 157 7.60 3.22 17.52
C ILE A 157 8.37 4.07 16.51
N ILE A 158 7.99 5.33 16.31
CA ILE A 158 8.64 6.20 15.33
C ILE A 158 10.11 6.44 15.70
N ILE A 159 10.43 6.77 16.96
CA ILE A 159 11.82 7.00 17.40
C ILE A 159 12.71 5.77 17.13
N PRO A 160 12.36 4.54 17.58
CA PRO A 160 13.11 3.34 17.22
C PRO A 160 13.35 3.16 15.72
N ILE A 161 12.34 3.46 14.89
CA ILE A 161 12.44 3.33 13.43
C ILE A 161 13.35 4.41 12.84
N MET A 162 13.28 5.63 13.36
CA MET A 162 14.15 6.74 12.96
C MET A 162 15.61 6.55 13.39
N SER A 163 15.88 5.74 14.42
CA SER A 163 17.26 5.38 14.80
C SER A 163 17.93 4.44 13.79
N LEU A 164 17.18 3.78 12.91
CA LEU A 164 17.74 2.90 11.89
C LEU A 164 18.45 3.71 10.79
N PRO A 165 19.55 3.22 10.19
CA PRO A 165 20.35 3.96 9.19
C PRO A 165 19.57 4.33 7.90
N ASN A 166 18.35 3.84 7.77
CA ASN A 166 17.50 3.96 6.60
C ASN A 166 16.25 4.79 6.93
N THR A 167 16.49 6.08 7.15
CA THR A 167 15.55 7.09 7.63
C THR A 167 14.74 7.76 6.50
N PRO A 168 13.51 8.25 6.76
CA PRO A 168 12.62 8.85 5.77
C PRO A 168 13.13 10.20 5.25
N ARG A 169 13.33 10.34 3.95
CA ARG A 169 14.07 11.46 3.33
C ARG A 169 13.24 12.75 3.15
N LEU A 170 11.91 12.67 3.27
CA LEU A 170 11.00 13.78 2.94
C LEU A 170 10.79 14.73 4.12
N VAL A 171 11.80 15.54 4.45
CA VAL A 171 11.82 16.38 5.66
C VAL A 171 10.58 17.26 5.80
N ASP A 172 10.19 18.00 4.76
CA ASP A 172 9.06 18.94 4.84
C ASP A 172 7.71 18.21 5.01
N GLU A 173 7.56 17.05 4.37
CA GLU A 173 6.34 16.24 4.53
C GLU A 173 6.20 15.72 5.95
N PHE A 174 7.29 15.17 6.51
CA PHE A 174 7.25 14.65 7.87
C PHE A 174 7.14 15.75 8.90
N GLU A 175 7.76 16.92 8.69
CA GLU A 175 7.59 18.09 9.54
C GLU A 175 6.11 18.46 9.69
N ASP A 176 5.37 18.53 8.59
CA ASP A 176 3.94 18.84 8.61
C ASP A 176 3.12 17.74 9.30
N ILE A 177 3.38 16.47 9.00
CA ILE A 177 2.66 15.34 9.60
C ILE A 177 2.90 15.27 11.11
N PHE A 178 4.15 15.43 11.57
CA PHE A 178 4.46 15.43 12.99
C PHE A 178 3.76 16.59 13.71
N LYS A 179 3.72 17.79 13.12
CA LYS A 179 2.99 18.94 13.66
C LYS A 179 1.48 18.70 13.71
N GLU A 180 0.89 18.16 12.65
CA GLU A 180 -0.55 17.81 12.58
C GLU A 180 -0.95 16.85 13.71
N HIS A 181 -0.09 15.88 14.01
CA HIS A 181 -0.29 14.88 15.06
C HIS A 181 0.24 15.30 16.44
N GLN A 182 0.73 16.53 16.61
CA GLN A 182 1.30 17.06 17.86
C GLN A 182 2.47 16.24 18.43
N LEU A 183 3.25 15.61 17.56
CA LEU A 183 4.39 14.76 17.88
C LEU A 183 5.71 15.56 17.88
N TYR A 184 5.79 16.54 18.78
CA TYR A 184 6.91 17.49 18.82
C TYR A 184 8.23 16.88 19.29
N GLU A 185 8.18 15.89 20.19
CA GLU A 185 9.37 15.17 20.66
C GLU A 185 9.98 14.34 19.52
N GLU A 186 9.14 13.61 18.79
CA GLU A 186 9.53 12.83 17.62
C GLU A 186 10.05 13.73 16.49
N LEU A 187 9.43 14.90 16.29
CA LEU A 187 9.91 15.90 15.33
C LEU A 187 11.29 16.45 15.71
N ALA A 188 11.51 16.77 16.98
CA ALA A 188 12.81 17.20 17.46
C ALA A 188 13.86 16.11 17.23
N TYR A 189 13.55 14.86 17.57
CA TYR A 189 14.42 13.72 17.29
C TYR A 189 14.70 13.56 15.78
N PHE A 190 13.68 13.67 14.94
CA PHE A 190 13.82 13.62 13.50
C PHE A 190 14.80 14.67 12.98
N TYR A 191 14.69 15.92 13.41
CA TYR A 191 15.65 16.97 13.03
C TYR A 191 17.08 16.67 13.48
N LEU A 192 17.27 16.12 14.68
CA LEU A 192 18.58 15.72 15.17
C LEU A 192 19.20 14.64 14.27
N THR A 193 18.43 13.63 13.86
CA THR A 193 18.92 12.59 12.92
C THR A 193 19.24 13.13 11.52
N ARG A 194 18.77 14.34 11.19
CA ARG A 194 18.99 15.04 9.92
C ARG A 194 20.05 16.13 9.97
N GLN A 195 20.77 16.27 11.08
CA GLN A 195 21.72 17.36 11.32
C GLN A 195 21.07 18.76 11.24
N LEU A 196 19.75 18.83 11.40
CA LEU A 196 18.97 20.08 11.42
C LEU A 196 18.82 20.58 12.86
N HIS A 197 19.93 20.60 13.60
CA HIS A 197 19.95 20.88 15.06
C HIS A 197 19.25 22.20 15.42
N HIS A 198 19.43 23.24 14.62
CA HIS A 198 18.76 24.53 14.84
C HIS A 198 17.23 24.42 14.84
N LYS A 199 16.65 23.68 13.89
CA LYS A 199 15.19 23.44 13.86
C LYS A 199 14.74 22.62 15.07
N GLY A 200 15.51 21.60 15.45
CA GLY A 200 15.24 20.78 16.65
C GLY A 200 15.20 21.61 17.92
N MET A 201 16.18 22.48 18.12
CA MET A 201 16.23 23.37 19.29
C MET A 201 15.03 24.32 19.33
N LEU A 202 14.66 24.92 18.19
CA LEU A 202 13.49 25.82 18.13
C LEU A 202 12.20 25.13 18.58
N ILE A 203 11.93 23.89 18.14
CA ILE A 203 10.75 23.13 18.56
C ILE A 203 10.74 22.91 20.08
N ILE A 204 11.88 22.51 20.66
CA ILE A 204 12.00 22.23 22.09
C ILE A 204 11.76 23.50 22.91
N TYR A 205 12.31 24.64 22.48
CA TYR A 205 12.13 25.92 23.17
C TYR A 205 10.74 26.53 22.98
N SER A 206 10.04 26.24 21.88
CA SER A 206 8.69 26.77 21.62
C SER A 206 7.57 25.92 22.24
N SER A 207 7.88 24.73 22.74
CA SER A 207 6.91 23.79 23.34
C SER A 207 6.88 23.83 24.87
N ASN A 208 7.65 24.74 25.49
CA ASN A 208 7.61 25.12 26.91
C ASN A 208 6.92 26.48 27.07
#